data_AF-A0A4S2L9R8-F1
#
_entry.id   AF-A0A4S2L9R8-F1
#
_cell.length_a   1.000
_cell.length_b   1.000
_cell.length_c   1.000
_cell.angle_alpha   90.00
_cell.angle_beta   90.00
_cell.angle_gamma   90.00
#
_symmetry.space_group_name_H-M   'P 1'
#
loop_
_entity.id
_entity.type
_entity.pdbx_description
1 polymer ?
#
loop_
_entity_poly.entity_id
_entity_poly.type
_entity_poly.pdbx_seq_one_letter_code
_entity_poly.pdbx_strand_id
1 'polypeptide(L)'
;MQHDSHYQSTIMKLATCAIFLLIASTMAVPHETELPNQPTEACLVCMGVITFIKSRLEDRELREYLVNIAQQICHLLPSKITEECGEVVQEHMDLALKSFGDIIQPRSTCQVLQFCDYLKPKVQRILLERGELKQAT
;
A
#
# COMPACT_ATOMS: atom_id res chain seq x y z
N MET A 1 -49.84 -3.03 6.96
CA MET A 1 -48.67 -2.77 6.09
C MET A 1 -47.46 -2.68 7.00
N GLN A 2 -46.56 -3.68 6.92
CA GLN A 2 -45.10 -3.71 7.20
C GLN A 2 -44.73 -5.18 7.46
N HIS A 3 -44.65 -6.00 6.41
CA HIS A 3 -43.43 -6.36 5.66
C HIS A 3 -42.47 -7.29 6.42
N ASP A 4 -42.62 -8.58 6.08
CA ASP A 4 -41.61 -9.61 5.90
C ASP A 4 -40.13 -9.18 5.96
N SER A 5 -39.36 -9.80 6.85
CA SER A 5 -37.90 -9.99 6.67
C SER A 5 -37.31 -11.07 7.59
N HIS A 6 -37.88 -11.29 8.78
CA HIS A 6 -37.26 -12.20 9.76
C HIS A 6 -37.58 -13.69 9.55
N TYR A 7 -38.73 -14.04 8.94
CA TYR A 7 -39.15 -15.44 8.75
C TYR A 7 -38.49 -16.11 7.53
N GLN A 8 -38.20 -15.34 6.47
CA GLN A 8 -37.40 -15.77 5.32
C GLN A 8 -35.91 -15.99 5.69
N SER A 9 -35.42 -15.40 6.79
CA SER A 9 -34.02 -15.53 7.23
C SER A 9 -33.69 -16.91 7.82
N THR A 10 -34.61 -17.53 8.56
CA THR A 10 -34.34 -18.81 9.27
C THR A 10 -34.49 -20.01 8.33
N ILE A 11 -35.45 -19.98 7.41
CA ILE A 11 -35.65 -21.05 6.42
C ILE A 11 -34.53 -21.01 5.37
N MET A 12 -34.07 -19.81 4.96
CA MET A 12 -32.91 -19.66 4.07
C MET A 12 -31.61 -20.12 4.76
N LYS A 13 -31.45 -19.92 6.07
CA LYS A 13 -30.31 -20.43 6.87
C LYS A 13 -30.29 -21.96 6.98
N LEU A 14 -31.46 -22.59 7.15
CA LEU A 14 -31.56 -24.06 7.21
C LEU A 14 -31.33 -24.71 5.83
N ALA A 15 -31.89 -24.13 4.77
CA ALA A 15 -31.66 -24.58 3.40
C ALA A 15 -30.21 -24.35 2.94
N THR A 16 -29.61 -23.19 3.28
CA THR A 16 -28.19 -22.95 3.03
C THR A 16 -27.29 -23.88 3.84
N CYS A 17 -27.64 -24.27 5.06
CA CYS A 17 -26.85 -25.22 5.86
C CYS A 17 -26.88 -26.63 5.27
N ALA A 18 -28.05 -27.13 4.84
CA ALA A 18 -28.17 -28.42 4.17
C ALA A 18 -27.43 -28.43 2.82
N ILE A 19 -27.55 -27.34 2.04
CA ILE A 19 -26.77 -27.18 0.81
C ILE A 19 -25.28 -27.14 1.15
N PHE A 20 -24.83 -26.31 2.10
CA PHE A 20 -23.42 -26.23 2.57
C PHE A 20 -22.84 -27.57 3.01
N LEU A 21 -23.62 -28.42 3.69
CA LEU A 21 -23.20 -29.76 4.10
C LEU A 21 -23.13 -30.75 2.92
N LEU A 22 -24.04 -30.64 1.96
CA LEU A 22 -23.99 -31.42 0.72
C LEU A 22 -22.80 -31.00 -0.16
N ILE A 23 -22.55 -29.71 -0.33
CA ILE A 23 -21.32 -29.23 -1.00
C ILE A 23 -20.07 -29.52 -0.16
N ALA A 24 -20.10 -29.56 1.18
CA ALA A 24 -18.93 -29.96 1.97
C ALA A 24 -18.46 -31.40 1.70
N SER A 25 -19.37 -32.28 1.25
CA SER A 25 -19.00 -33.65 0.84
C SER A 25 -18.43 -33.74 -0.59
N THR A 26 -18.67 -32.73 -1.44
CA THR A 26 -18.15 -32.68 -2.82
C THR A 26 -17.03 -31.68 -3.01
N MET A 27 -16.78 -30.81 -2.03
CA MET A 27 -15.67 -29.86 -2.05
C MET A 27 -14.57 -30.38 -1.09
N ALA A 28 -13.60 -31.10 -1.64
CA ALA A 28 -12.27 -31.07 -1.07
C ALA A 28 -11.80 -29.60 -1.17
N VAL A 29 -12.01 -28.81 -0.11
CA VAL A 29 -11.41 -27.49 0.03
C VAL A 29 -9.91 -27.72 0.12
N PRO A 30 -9.11 -27.33 -0.90
CA PRO A 30 -7.67 -27.40 -0.76
C PRO A 30 -7.30 -26.34 0.27
N HIS A 31 -6.84 -26.81 1.43
CA HIS A 31 -6.11 -26.02 2.40
C HIS A 31 -4.88 -25.42 1.71
N GLU A 32 -4.84 -24.08 1.65
CA GLU A 32 -3.64 -23.29 1.35
C GLU A 32 -2.95 -23.60 0.02
N THR A 33 -3.59 -23.25 -1.10
CA THR A 33 -2.80 -22.83 -2.26
C THR A 33 -2.57 -21.33 -2.17
N GLU A 34 -1.56 -20.95 -1.38
CA GLU A 34 -0.78 -19.73 -1.62
C GLU A 34 -0.29 -19.81 -3.08
N LEU A 35 -1.08 -19.29 -4.03
CA LEU A 35 -0.67 -19.22 -5.42
C LEU A 35 0.70 -18.52 -5.42
N PRO A 36 1.72 -19.09 -6.06
CA PRO A 36 3.12 -18.71 -5.85
C PRO A 36 3.47 -17.29 -6.33
N ASN A 37 2.51 -16.40 -6.54
CA ASN A 37 2.69 -15.02 -6.98
C ASN A 37 1.72 -14.03 -6.34
N GLN A 38 0.87 -14.45 -5.39
CA GLN A 38 -0.08 -13.52 -4.74
C GLN A 38 0.61 -12.78 -3.59
N PRO A 39 0.39 -11.45 -3.47
CA PRO A 39 0.86 -10.69 -2.33
C PRO A 39 0.17 -11.17 -1.04
N THR A 40 0.95 -11.29 0.03
CA THR A 40 0.41 -11.56 1.37
C THR A 40 -0.51 -10.43 1.81
N GLU A 41 -1.36 -10.68 2.81
CA GLU A 41 -2.22 -9.63 3.40
C GLU A 41 -1.40 -8.43 3.89
N ALA A 42 -0.27 -8.68 4.55
CA ALA A 42 0.64 -7.64 5.01
C ALA A 42 1.22 -6.80 3.86
N CYS A 43 1.57 -7.44 2.74
CA CYS A 43 2.01 -6.76 1.52
C CYS A 43 0.90 -5.85 0.97
N LEU A 44 -0.34 -6.35 0.89
CA LEU A 44 -1.49 -5.58 0.41
C LEU A 44 -1.77 -4.36 1.29
N VAL A 45 -1.77 -4.53 2.61
CA VAL A 45 -1.97 -3.44 3.57
C VAL A 45 -0.88 -2.39 3.43
N CYS A 46 0.39 -2.81 3.39
CA CYS A 46 1.50 -1.88 3.20
C CYS A 46 1.33 -1.09 1.90
N MET A 47 1.04 -1.76 0.77
CA MET A 47 0.87 -1.08 -0.51
C MET A 47 -0.29 -0.08 -0.47
N GLY A 48 -1.39 -0.43 0.21
CA GLY A 48 -2.51 0.49 0.43
C GLY A 48 -2.10 1.73 1.20
N VAL A 49 -1.36 1.58 2.31
CA VAL A 49 -0.84 2.70 3.11
C VAL A 49 0.11 3.58 2.30
N ILE A 50 1.07 2.99 1.58
CA ILE A 50 2.02 3.77 0.77
C ILE A 50 1.30 4.51 -0.37
N THR A 51 0.29 3.88 -0.99
CA THR A 51 -0.54 4.53 -2.01
C THR A 51 -1.31 5.71 -1.44
N PHE A 52 -1.88 5.54 -0.24
CA PHE A 52 -2.56 6.63 0.47
C PHE A 52 -1.60 7.78 0.79
N ILE A 53 -0.40 7.49 1.31
CA ILE A 53 0.61 8.52 1.57
C ILE A 53 0.95 9.28 0.28
N LYS A 54 1.18 8.56 -0.83
CA LYS A 54 1.47 9.17 -2.13
C LYS A 54 0.36 10.12 -2.57
N SER A 55 -0.92 9.73 -2.46
CA SER A 55 -2.02 10.61 -2.85
C SER A 55 -2.19 11.81 -1.91
N ARG A 56 -1.88 11.66 -0.62
CA ARG A 56 -1.88 12.78 0.32
C ARG A 56 -0.79 13.80 0.00
N LEU A 57 0.35 13.41 -0.55
CA LEU A 57 1.41 14.36 -0.96
C LEU A 57 0.99 15.26 -2.13
N GLU A 58 -0.05 14.91 -2.88
CA GLU A 58 -0.60 15.77 -3.95
C GLU A 58 -1.55 16.85 -3.40
N ASP A 59 -2.08 16.65 -2.19
CA ASP A 59 -2.99 17.57 -1.49
C ASP A 59 -2.30 18.91 -1.21
N ARG A 60 -2.91 20.01 -1.64
CA ARG A 60 -2.31 21.35 -1.51
C ARG A 60 -2.26 21.79 -0.05
N GLU A 61 -3.31 21.55 0.71
CA GLU A 61 -3.39 21.96 2.12
C GLU A 61 -2.32 21.25 2.97
N LEU A 62 -2.15 19.94 2.77
CA LEU A 62 -1.07 19.21 3.43
C LEU A 62 0.32 19.72 3.03
N ARG A 63 0.54 20.02 1.75
CA ARG A 63 1.84 20.56 1.29
C ARG A 63 2.13 21.92 1.89
N GLU A 64 1.17 22.84 1.90
CA GLU A 64 1.30 24.14 2.56
C GLU A 64 1.60 23.99 4.05
N TYR A 65 0.92 23.06 4.72
CA TYR A 65 1.20 22.73 6.12
C TYR A 65 2.64 22.24 6.34
N LEU A 66 3.14 21.34 5.48
CA LEU A 66 4.51 20.83 5.55
C LEU A 66 5.56 21.91 5.25
N VAL A 67 5.28 22.83 4.32
CA VAL A 67 6.13 24.01 4.05
C VAL A 67 6.20 24.89 5.31
N ASN A 68 5.06 25.18 5.94
CA ASN A 68 5.02 25.99 7.16
C ASN A 68 5.76 25.33 8.34
N ILE A 69 5.69 24.00 8.47
CA ILE A 69 6.51 23.27 9.45
C ILE A 69 7.99 23.45 9.12
N ALA A 70 8.38 23.26 7.86
CA ALA A 70 9.77 23.39 7.45
C ALA A 70 10.31 24.81 7.70
N GLN A 71 9.50 25.86 7.53
CA GLN A 71 9.88 27.24 7.86
C GLN A 71 10.25 27.44 9.33
N GLN A 72 9.69 26.65 10.25
CA GLN A 72 10.03 26.74 11.67
C GLN A 72 11.50 26.41 11.94
N ILE A 73 12.13 25.60 11.08
CA ILE A 73 13.56 25.29 11.21
C ILE A 73 14.43 26.54 10.99
N CYS A 74 13.98 27.46 10.12
CA CYS A 74 14.73 28.68 9.81
C CYS A 74 14.81 29.62 11.01
N HIS A 75 13.82 29.57 11.92
CA HIS A 75 13.85 30.32 13.18
C HIS A 75 14.86 29.76 14.21
N LEU A 76 15.34 28.53 14.02
CA LEU A 76 16.38 27.94 14.86
C LEU A 76 17.79 28.30 14.38
N LEU A 77 17.91 28.90 13.20
CA LEU A 77 19.19 29.27 12.60
C LEU A 77 19.66 30.66 13.04
N PRO A 78 20.98 30.95 13.00
CA PRO A 78 21.50 32.28 13.22
C PRO A 78 20.89 33.30 12.26
N SER A 79 20.66 34.53 12.74
CA SER A 79 19.96 35.58 11.99
C SER A 79 20.55 35.91 10.62
N LYS A 80 21.83 35.60 10.39
CA LYS A 80 22.52 35.83 9.11
C LYS A 80 22.03 34.94 7.96
N ILE A 81 21.39 33.81 8.25
CA ILE A 81 20.97 32.82 7.24
C ILE A 81 19.47 32.50 7.29
N THR A 82 18.72 33.13 8.19
CA THR A 82 17.29 32.90 8.36
C THR A 82 16.49 33.24 7.11
N GLU A 83 16.83 34.35 6.44
CA GLU A 83 16.16 34.81 5.21
C GLU A 83 16.42 33.82 4.06
N GLU A 84 17.69 33.50 3.81
CA GLU A 84 18.09 32.50 2.79
C GLU A 84 17.44 31.13 3.04
N CYS A 85 17.36 30.69 4.29
CA CYS A 85 16.64 29.46 4.64
C CYS A 85 15.15 29.53 4.27
N GLY A 86 14.48 30.65 4.57
CA GLY A 86 13.08 30.85 4.25
C GLY A 86 12.80 30.77 2.75
N GLU A 87 13.66 31.40 1.94
CA GLU A 87 13.60 31.34 0.48
C GLU A 87 13.80 29.90 -0.04
N VAL A 88 14.84 29.20 0.45
CA VAL A 88 15.11 27.80 0.09
C VAL A 88 13.94 26.90 0.43
N VAL A 89 13.36 27.03 1.62
CA VAL A 89 12.19 26.23 2.03
C VAL A 89 11.00 26.53 1.12
N GLN A 90 10.72 27.81 0.85
CA GLN A 90 9.59 28.21 0.03
C GLN A 90 9.71 27.71 -1.41
N GLU A 91 10.91 27.77 -1.99
CA GLU A 91 11.15 27.39 -3.39
C GLU A 91 11.27 25.88 -3.57
N HIS A 92 11.93 25.18 -2.65
CA HIS A 92 12.33 23.79 -2.87
C HIS A 92 11.45 22.76 -2.15
N MET A 93 10.74 23.13 -1.08
CA MET A 93 9.98 22.14 -0.31
C MET A 93 8.79 21.59 -1.09
N ASP A 94 8.06 22.42 -1.85
CA ASP A 94 6.96 21.93 -2.71
C ASP A 94 7.47 20.96 -3.78
N LEU A 95 8.59 21.31 -4.43
CA LEU A 95 9.24 20.46 -5.41
C LEU A 95 9.73 19.15 -4.79
N ALA A 96 10.29 19.20 -3.58
CA ALA A 96 10.75 18.02 -2.86
C ALA A 96 9.59 17.07 -2.52
N LEU A 97 8.47 17.60 -2.02
CA LEU A 97 7.28 16.80 -1.69
C LEU A 97 6.66 16.15 -2.93
N LYS A 98 6.57 16.90 -4.03
CA LYS A 98 6.12 16.36 -5.32
C LYS A 98 7.04 15.25 -5.82
N SER A 99 8.35 15.51 -5.84
CA SER A 99 9.36 14.56 -6.29
C SER A 99 9.37 13.29 -5.42
N PHE A 100 9.15 13.43 -4.11
CA PHE A 100 9.02 12.30 -3.20
C PHE A 100 7.81 11.43 -3.55
N GLY A 101 6.66 12.06 -3.82
CA GLY A 101 5.47 11.35 -4.31
C GLY A 101 5.73 10.59 -5.62
N ASP A 102 6.46 11.19 -6.56
CA ASP A 102 6.79 10.59 -7.85
C ASP A 102 7.70 9.35 -7.71
N ILE A 103 8.71 9.42 -6.85
CA ILE A 103 9.69 8.34 -6.63
C ILE A 103 9.09 7.18 -5.84
N ILE A 104 8.13 7.45 -4.93
CA ILE A 104 7.48 6.40 -4.15
C ILE A 104 6.68 5.46 -5.07
N GLN A 105 7.06 4.18 -5.02
CA GLN A 105 6.35 3.08 -5.66
C GLN A 105 5.88 2.10 -4.59
N PRO A 106 4.55 1.90 -4.42
CA PRO A 106 4.01 1.12 -3.30
C PRO A 106 4.63 -0.26 -3.12
N ARG A 107 4.80 -1.01 -4.20
CA ARG A 107 5.34 -2.37 -4.12
C ARG A 107 6.81 -2.38 -3.70
N SER A 108 7.67 -1.58 -4.34
CA SER A 108 9.10 -1.58 -4.03
C SER A 108 9.40 -1.01 -2.65
N THR A 109 8.67 0.03 -2.23
CA THR A 109 8.74 0.54 -0.85
C THR A 109 8.38 -0.54 0.15
N CYS A 110 7.29 -1.28 -0.08
CA CYS A 110 6.89 -2.37 0.80
C CYS A 110 7.81 -3.59 0.77
N GLN A 111 8.57 -3.80 -0.32
CA GLN A 111 9.63 -4.79 -0.36
C GLN A 111 10.83 -4.37 0.51
N VAL A 112 11.24 -3.10 0.44
CA VAL A 112 12.30 -2.56 1.31
C VAL A 112 11.90 -2.68 2.79
N LEU A 113 10.64 -2.38 3.09
CA LEU A 113 10.06 -2.54 4.43
C LEU A 113 9.76 -4.00 4.82
N GLN A 114 10.09 -4.97 3.96
CA GLN A 114 9.92 -6.43 4.19
C GLN A 114 8.46 -6.89 4.37
N PHE A 115 7.48 -6.10 3.95
CA PHE A 115 6.07 -6.52 3.92
C PHE A 115 5.72 -7.28 2.63
N CYS A 116 6.45 -7.03 1.54
CA CYS A 116 6.30 -7.73 0.27
C CYS A 116 7.58 -8.49 -0.09
N ASP A 117 7.44 -9.70 -0.63
CA ASP A 117 8.58 -10.43 -1.16
C ASP A 117 9.12 -9.78 -2.45
N TYR A 118 10.45 -9.82 -2.60
CA TYR A 118 11.08 -9.74 -3.91
C TYR A 118 10.70 -11.00 -4.72
N LEU A 119 10.61 -10.90 -6.05
CA LEU A 119 10.09 -11.95 -6.93
C LEU A 119 10.41 -13.37 -6.44
N LYS A 120 9.39 -14.25 -6.35
CA LYS A 120 9.58 -15.58 -5.77
C LYS A 120 10.73 -16.33 -6.49
N PRO A 121 11.53 -17.16 -5.80
CA PRO A 121 12.73 -17.78 -6.35
C PRO A 121 12.55 -18.56 -7.66
N LYS A 122 11.34 -19.10 -7.91
CA LYS A 122 11.01 -19.78 -9.18
C LYS A 122 10.91 -18.81 -10.36
N VAL A 123 10.23 -17.67 -10.19
CA VAL A 123 10.14 -16.64 -11.24
C VAL A 123 11.50 -15.99 -11.43
N GLN A 124 12.23 -15.74 -10.33
CA GLN A 124 13.60 -15.26 -10.41
C GLN A 124 14.49 -16.21 -11.23
N ARG A 125 14.42 -17.53 -11.01
CA ARG A 125 15.16 -18.51 -11.83
C ARG A 125 14.78 -18.45 -13.31
N ILE A 126 13.50 -18.37 -13.64
CA ILE A 126 13.05 -18.28 -15.04
C ILE A 126 13.55 -16.98 -15.71
N LEU A 127 13.52 -15.86 -15.00
CA LEU A 127 14.00 -14.57 -15.51
C LEU A 127 15.54 -14.51 -15.60
N LEU A 128 16.25 -15.23 -14.72
CA LEU A 128 17.70 -15.42 -14.80
C LEU A 128 18.07 -16.31 -15.99
N GLU A 129 17.35 -17.42 -16.21
CA GLU A 129 17.55 -18.32 -17.36
C GLU A 129 17.22 -17.64 -18.70
N ARG A 130 16.23 -16.75 -18.73
CA ARG A 130 15.86 -15.96 -19.91
C ARG A 130 16.71 -14.70 -20.13
N GLY A 131 17.64 -14.40 -19.22
CA GLY A 131 18.51 -13.22 -19.30
C GLY A 131 17.79 -11.87 -19.09
N GLU A 132 16.57 -11.90 -18.52
CA GLU A 132 15.72 -10.72 -18.30
C GLU A 132 15.98 -10.05 -16.93
N LEU A 133 16.69 -10.72 -16.02
CA LEU A 133 17.20 -10.15 -14.77
C LEU A 133 18.71 -10.36 -14.65
N LYS A 134 19.44 -9.34 -14.19
CA LYS A 134 20.82 -9.49 -13.72
C LYS A 134 20.80 -9.71 -12.21
N GLN A 135 21.57 -10.69 -11.73
CA GLN A 135 21.76 -10.90 -10.29
C GLN A 135 22.31 -9.61 -9.68
N ALA A 136 21.60 -9.05 -8.69
CA ALA A 136 22.17 -8.04 -7.81
C ALA A 136 23.22 -8.76 -6.94
N THR A 137 24.49 -8.47 -7.19
CA THR A 137 25.61 -8.89 -6.35
C THR A 137 25.84 -7.83 -5.29
#